data_AF-A0A3N5QFW9-F1
#
_entry.id   AF-A0A3N5QFW9-F1
#
_cell.length_a   1.000
_cell.length_b   1.000
_cell.length_c   1.000
_cell.angle_alpha   90.00
_cell.angle_beta   90.00
_cell.angle_gamma   90.00
#
_symmetry.space_group_name_H-M   'P 1'
#
loop_
_entity.id
_entity.type
_entity.pdbx_description
1 polymer ?
#
loop_
_entity_poly.entity_id
_entity_poly.type
_entity_poly.pdbx_seq_one_letter_code
_entity_poly.pdbx_strand_id
1 'polypeptide(L)'
;LAVFKEENIIERSRRAGEYFLKKLEELAKRRPAIRDIRARGLMIAIVLEAAGSQKISATQACQKLLEQGFIVGYNPIVNLLRFYPPLVIGEEDIDNLLSVLENILVS
;
A
#
# COMPACT_ATOMS: atom_id res chain seq x y z
N LEU A 1 -1.55 -10.21 25.59
CA LEU A 1 -2.38 -9.01 25.86
C LEU A 1 -1.62 -7.90 26.58
N ALA A 2 -0.65 -8.20 27.47
CA ALA A 2 0.17 -7.19 28.15
C ALA A 2 0.93 -6.26 27.18
N VAL A 3 1.69 -6.82 26.22
CA VAL A 3 2.44 -6.05 25.19
C VAL A 3 1.57 -5.06 24.41
N PHE A 4 0.33 -5.42 24.06
CA PHE A 4 -0.58 -4.51 23.35
C PHE A 4 -0.99 -3.28 24.18
N LYS A 5 -1.10 -3.44 25.50
CA LYS A 5 -1.43 -2.35 26.43
C LYS A 5 -0.19 -1.56 26.82
N GLU A 6 0.93 -2.22 27.04
CA GLU A 6 2.19 -1.61 27.48
C GLU A 6 2.84 -0.76 26.37
N GLU A 7 2.77 -1.20 25.12
CA GLU A 7 3.37 -0.49 23.98
C GLU A 7 2.38 0.37 23.19
N ASN A 8 1.14 0.51 23.67
CA ASN A 8 0.08 1.29 23.03
C ASN A 8 -0.10 0.96 21.52
N ILE A 9 0.08 -0.32 21.16
CA ILE A 9 0.14 -0.82 19.77
C ILE A 9 -1.15 -0.52 19.00
N ILE A 10 -2.30 -0.52 19.67
CA ILE A 10 -3.59 -0.22 19.05
C ILE A 10 -3.61 1.22 18.53
N GLU A 11 -3.26 2.19 19.37
CA GLU A 11 -3.24 3.60 18.96
C GLU A 11 -2.14 3.88 17.94
N ARG A 12 -0.96 3.26 18.08
CA ARG A 12 0.12 3.34 17.08
C ARG A 12 -0.34 2.82 15.72
N SER A 13 -0.94 1.63 15.68
CA SER A 13 -1.44 1.04 14.43
C SER A 13 -2.56 1.87 13.79
N ARG A 14 -3.43 2.50 14.59
CA ARG A 14 -4.44 3.44 14.10
C ARG A 14 -3.80 4.64 13.41
N ARG A 15 -2.84 5.30 14.06
CA ARG A 15 -2.11 6.46 13.50
C ARG A 15 -1.34 6.08 12.23
N ALA A 16 -0.63 4.96 12.25
CA ALA A 16 0.10 4.47 11.08
C ALA A 16 -0.84 4.15 9.91
N GLY A 17 -2.00 3.56 10.18
CA GLY A 17 -3.02 3.29 9.15
C GLY A 17 -3.60 4.58 8.54
N GLU A 18 -3.90 5.58 9.38
CA GLU A 18 -4.35 6.90 8.93
C GLU A 18 -3.29 7.62 8.09
N TYR A 19 -2.03 7.57 8.52
CA TYR A 19 -0.89 8.10 7.77
C TYR A 19 -0.76 7.42 6.40
N PHE A 20 -0.74 6.08 6.37
CA PHE A 20 -0.60 5.31 5.15
C PHE A 20 -1.74 5.58 4.17
N LEU A 21 -3.00 5.58 4.63
CA LEU A 21 -4.14 5.91 3.79
C LEU A 21 -4.02 7.31 3.19
N LYS A 22 -3.71 8.32 4.01
CA LYS A 22 -3.55 9.71 3.54
C LYS A 22 -2.48 9.82 2.44
N LYS A 23 -1.32 9.19 2.64
CA LYS A 23 -0.23 9.20 1.65
C LYS A 23 -0.60 8.46 0.37
N LEU A 24 -1.33 7.36 0.46
CA LEU A 24 -1.87 6.64 -0.70
C LEU A 24 -2.87 7.49 -1.49
N GLU A 25 -3.76 8.21 -0.81
CA GLU A 25 -4.71 9.12 -1.46
C GLU A 25 -3.98 10.28 -2.16
N GLU A 26 -2.92 10.82 -1.56
CA GLU A 26 -2.04 11.81 -2.18
C GLU A 26 -1.33 11.23 -3.43
N LEU A 27 -0.86 9.99 -3.36
CA LEU A 27 -0.24 9.29 -4.49
C LEU A 27 -1.24 9.04 -5.63
N ALA A 28 -2.47 8.62 -5.32
CA ALA A 28 -3.50 8.35 -6.31
C ALA A 28 -3.89 9.59 -7.12
N LYS A 29 -3.79 10.79 -6.53
CA LYS A 29 -3.96 12.06 -7.26
C LYS A 29 -2.89 12.28 -8.33
N ARG A 30 -1.69 11.73 -8.14
CA ARG A 30 -0.55 11.85 -9.07
C ARG A 30 -0.47 10.67 -10.06
N ARG A 31 -1.06 9.53 -9.71
CA ARG A 31 -0.96 8.27 -10.45
C ARG A 31 -2.35 7.72 -10.81
N PRO A 32 -2.86 8.05 -12.01
CA PRO A 32 -4.15 7.53 -12.49
C PRO A 32 -4.23 6.01 -12.60
N ALA A 33 -3.08 5.30 -12.56
CA ALA A 33 -3.02 3.86 -12.45
C ALA A 33 -3.70 3.31 -11.18
N ILE A 34 -3.90 4.13 -10.14
CA ILE A 34 -4.68 3.78 -8.94
C ILE A 34 -6.13 4.18 -9.17
N ARG A 35 -6.99 3.17 -9.36
CA ARG A 35 -8.42 3.36 -9.63
C ARG A 35 -9.25 3.54 -8.36
N ASP A 36 -8.96 2.76 -7.32
CA ASP A 36 -9.74 2.73 -6.07
C ASP A 36 -8.82 2.37 -4.89
N ILE A 37 -9.13 2.89 -3.71
CA ILE A 37 -8.41 2.60 -2.45
C ILE A 37 -9.42 2.09 -1.44
N ARG A 38 -9.11 0.95 -0.81
CA ARG A 38 -9.95 0.34 0.24
C ARG A 38 -9.11 0.13 1.47
N ALA A 39 -9.50 0.72 2.59
CA ALA A 39 -8.71 0.69 3.81
C ALA A 39 -9.56 0.53 5.07
N ARG A 40 -9.02 -0.21 6.05
CA ARG A 40 -9.49 -0.25 7.44
C ARG A 40 -8.30 -0.49 8.37
N GLY A 41 -7.85 0.56 9.05
CA GLY A 41 -6.60 0.52 9.83
C GLY A 41 -5.40 0.21 8.92
N LEU A 42 -4.60 -0.79 9.29
CA LEU A 42 -3.46 -1.27 8.49
C LEU A 42 -3.82 -2.36 7.47
N MET A 43 -5.11 -2.67 7.27
CA MET A 43 -5.54 -3.50 6.15
C MET A 43 -5.90 -2.59 4.98
N ILE A 44 -4.99 -2.45 4.02
CA ILE A 44 -5.14 -1.53 2.90
C ILE A 44 -5.01 -2.27 1.58
N ALA A 45 -5.82 -1.91 0.59
CA ALA A 45 -5.75 -2.42 -0.76
C ALA A 45 -5.91 -1.28 -1.77
N ILE A 46 -5.19 -1.38 -2.88
CA ILE A 46 -5.37 -0.50 -4.03
C ILE A 46 -5.79 -1.33 -5.24
N VAL A 47 -6.80 -0.85 -5.96
CA VAL A 47 -7.22 -1.42 -7.24
C VAL A 47 -6.50 -0.66 -8.34
N LEU A 48 -5.84 -1.39 -9.22
CA LEU A 48 -5.08 -0.83 -10.33
C LEU A 48 -5.93 -0.78 -11.60
N GLU A 49 -5.71 0.23 -12.41
CA GLU A 49 -6.41 0.39 -13.69
C GLU A 49 -6.01 -0.74 -14.66
N ALA A 50 -7.01 -1.33 -15.30
CA ALA A 50 -6.86 -2.51 -16.16
C ALA A 50 -6.86 -2.14 -17.66
N ALA A 51 -7.21 -0.90 -18.01
CA ALA A 51 -7.33 -0.43 -19.39
C ALA A 51 -6.70 0.97 -19.59
N GLY A 52 -6.45 1.33 -20.85
CA GLY A 52 -5.85 2.62 -21.19
C GLY A 52 -4.32 2.63 -21.15
N SER A 53 -3.75 3.84 -21.27
CA SER A 53 -2.30 4.08 -21.41
C SER A 53 -1.52 4.03 -20.09
N GLN A 54 -2.19 3.90 -18.95
CA GLN A 54 -1.59 3.86 -17.60
C GLN A 54 -1.88 2.51 -16.91
N LYS A 55 -2.25 1.49 -17.69
CA LYS A 55 -2.62 0.17 -17.15
C LYS A 55 -1.38 -0.56 -16.68
N ILE A 56 -1.50 -1.22 -15.54
CA ILE A 56 -0.48 -2.12 -15.02
C ILE A 56 -1.17 -3.30 -14.33
N SER A 57 -0.67 -4.51 -14.57
CA SER A 57 -1.20 -5.69 -13.89
C SER A 57 -0.66 -5.75 -12.46
N ALA A 58 -1.50 -6.18 -11.52
CA ALA A 58 -1.12 -6.38 -10.13
C ALA A 58 0.01 -7.41 -9.99
N THR A 59 0.09 -8.39 -10.90
CA THR A 59 1.20 -9.34 -10.98
C THR A 59 2.53 -8.62 -11.30
N GLN A 60 2.55 -7.77 -12.33
CA GLN A 60 3.75 -7.00 -12.68
C GLN A 60 4.16 -6.03 -11.58
N ALA A 61 3.19 -5.32 -10.98
CA ALA A 61 3.46 -4.40 -9.89
C ALA A 61 4.01 -5.14 -8.66
N CYS A 62 3.43 -6.30 -8.30
CA CYS A 62 3.92 -7.13 -7.21
C CYS A 62 5.34 -7.66 -7.47
N GLN A 63 5.64 -8.10 -8.70
CA GLN A 63 6.97 -8.58 -9.04
C GLN A 63 8.01 -7.46 -8.92
N LYS A 64 7.72 -6.26 -9.46
CA LYS A 64 8.62 -5.10 -9.34
C LYS A 64 8.81 -4.68 -7.88
N LEU A 65 7.77 -4.73 -7.05
CA LEU A 65 7.88 -4.47 -5.62
C LEU A 65 8.79 -5.49 -4.92
N LEU A 66 8.66 -6.77 -5.27
CA LEU A 66 9.49 -7.85 -4.71
C LEU A 66 10.96 -7.68 -5.09
N GLU A 67 11.26 -7.29 -6.34
CA GLU A 67 12.61 -6.96 -6.80
C GLU A 67 13.25 -5.80 -6.03
N GLN A 68 12.42 -4.92 -5.46
CA GLN A 68 12.83 -3.80 -4.60
C GLN A 68 12.78 -4.14 -3.10
N GLY A 69 12.53 -5.41 -2.73
CA GLY A 69 12.52 -5.88 -1.34
C GLY A 69 11.18 -5.78 -0.62
N PHE A 70 10.10 -5.39 -1.30
CA PHE A 70 8.77 -5.27 -0.70
C PHE A 70 7.89 -6.48 -0.99
N ILE A 71 7.49 -7.18 0.07
CA ILE A 71 6.54 -8.30 -0.02
C ILE A 71 5.13 -7.75 0.18
N VAL A 72 4.30 -7.87 -0.86
CA VAL A 72 2.90 -7.44 -0.84
C VAL A 72 1.98 -8.57 -1.31
N GLY A 73 0.74 -8.55 -0.82
CA GLY A 73 -0.29 -9.42 -1.37
C GLY A 73 -0.84 -8.84 -2.67
N TYR A 74 -1.37 -9.67 -3.56
CA TYR A 74 -2.06 -9.20 -4.75
C TYR A 74 -3.16 -10.18 -5.18
N ASN A 75 -4.08 -9.71 -6.03
CA ASN A 75 -5.06 -10.55 -6.70
C ASN A 75 -5.11 -10.18 -8.19
N PRO A 76 -4.72 -11.08 -9.10
CA PRO A 76 -4.65 -10.79 -10.53
C PRO A 76 -6.02 -10.69 -11.20
N ILE A 77 -7.05 -11.35 -10.67
CA ILE A 77 -8.42 -11.33 -11.24
C ILE A 77 -9.06 -9.96 -11.03
N VAL A 78 -8.91 -9.39 -9.85
CA VAL A 78 -9.48 -8.06 -9.50
C VAL A 78 -8.50 -6.93 -9.85
N ASN A 79 -7.26 -7.25 -10.20
CA ASN A 79 -6.16 -6.32 -10.44
C ASN A 79 -5.89 -5.40 -9.23
N LEU A 80 -5.66 -5.99 -8.05
CA LEU A 80 -5.40 -5.23 -6.81
C LEU A 80 -4.10 -5.65 -6.12
N LEU A 81 -3.50 -4.71 -5.39
CA LEU A 81 -2.44 -4.95 -4.40
C LEU A 81 -3.02 -4.83 -2.98
N ARG A 82 -2.48 -5.59 -2.03
CA ARG A 82 -2.86 -5.61 -0.62
C ARG A 82 -1.65 -5.43 0.28
N PHE A 83 -1.78 -4.53 1.24
CA PHE A 83 -0.78 -4.21 2.23
C PHE A 83 -1.30 -4.66 3.60
N TYR A 84 -0.47 -5.47 4.26
CA TYR A 84 -0.69 -5.96 5.63
C TYR A 84 0.59 -5.77 6.44
N PRO A 85 1.04 -4.52 6.66
CA PRO A 85 2.25 -4.25 7.41
C PRO A 85 2.12 -4.67 8.87
N PRO A 86 3.26 -4.86 9.58
CA PRO A 86 3.26 -5.04 11.02
C PRO A 86 2.57 -3.88 11.75
N LEU A 87 1.91 -4.16 12.89
CA LEU A 87 1.21 -3.14 13.67
C LEU A 87 2.12 -2.03 14.23
N VAL A 88 3.43 -2.28 14.21
CA VAL A 88 4.48 -1.38 14.67
C VAL A 88 5.18 -0.65 13.52
N ILE A 89 4.72 -0.77 12.27
CA ILE A 89 5.34 -0.13 11.10
C ILE A 89 5.59 1.37 11.33
N GLY A 90 6.76 1.85 10.89
CA GLY A 90 7.14 3.26 10.95
C GLY A 90 6.65 4.05 9.74
N GLU A 91 6.56 5.38 9.88
CA GLU A 91 6.23 6.28 8.76
C GLU A 91 7.28 6.21 7.65
N GLU A 92 8.56 6.03 8.00
CA GLU A 92 9.65 5.88 7.04
C GLU A 92 9.49 4.64 6.13
N ASP A 93 9.11 3.49 6.70
CA ASP A 93 8.86 2.27 5.92
C ASP A 93 7.69 2.46 4.94
N ILE A 94 6.65 3.17 5.40
CA ILE A 94 5.49 3.53 4.57
C ILE A 94 5.93 4.44 3.42
N ASP A 95 6.71 5.48 3.71
CA ASP A 95 7.19 6.42 2.70
C ASP A 95 8.13 5.75 1.69
N ASN A 96 9.01 4.85 2.14
CA ASN A 96 9.89 4.07 1.27
C ASN A 96 9.08 3.17 0.32
N LEU A 97 8.10 2.43 0.84
CA LEU A 97 7.20 1.61 0.03
C LEU A 97 6.45 2.46 -1.01
N LEU A 98 5.92 3.61 -0.60
CA LEU A 98 5.13 4.48 -1.48
C LEU A 98 5.98 5.16 -2.55
N SER A 99 7.23 5.51 -2.24
CA SER A 99 8.19 6.02 -3.21
C SER A 99 8.49 4.99 -4.30
N VAL A 100 8.73 3.74 -3.91
CA VAL A 100 8.95 2.64 -4.87
C VAL A 100 7.69 2.35 -5.68
N LEU A 101 6.54 2.31 -5.03
CA LEU A 101 5.25 2.14 -5.71
C LEU A 101 5.01 3.25 -6.73
N GLU A 102 5.29 4.50 -6.37
CA GLU A 102 5.15 5.65 -7.27
C GLU A 102 5.97 5.46 -8.55
N ASN A 103 7.22 5.03 -8.42
CA ASN A 103 8.12 4.77 -9.56
C ASN A 103 7.62 3.62 -10.45
N ILE A 104 7.02 2.59 -9.86
CA ILE A 104 6.48 1.44 -10.59
C ILE A 104 5.25 1.82 -11.42
N LEU A 105 4.44 2.76 -10.92
CA LEU A 105 3.19 3.20 -11.54
C LEU A 105 3.38 4.30 -12.62
N VAL A 106 4.62 4.62 -13.01
CA VAL A 106 4.92 5.60 -14.07
C VAL A 106 4.88 4.99 -15.49
N SER A 107 4.85 3.66 -15.61
CA SER A 107 4.93 2.93 -16.89
C SER A 107 3.60 2.80 -17.62
#